data_AF-A0AAU8FPX2-F1
#
_entry.id   AF-A0AAU8FPX2-F1
#
_cell.length_a   1.000
_cell.length_b   1.000
_cell.length_c   1.000
_cell.angle_alpha   90.00
_cell.angle_beta   90.00
_cell.angle_gamma   90.00
#
_symmetry.space_group_name_H-M   'P 1'
#
loop_
_entity.id
_entity.type
_entity.pdbx_description
1 polymer ?
#
loop_
_entity_poly.entity_id
_entity_poly.type
_entity_poly.pdbx_seq_one_letter_code
_entity_poly.pdbx_strand_id
1 'polypeptide(L)'
;MKHFTIASCIIFICLVCHAGFAQTLYNPKNVDKTALSFFDGSQTFRALEYTVNQDPQSEKVYRLQTLPENGFPAIMLQGINQGTSVQFEDKLPYDDQYTDNQTPYLSTEAVQIFSGFQRVMQTFDQRFTWKGSDGTGTVPIDIRMKNQFETGSKGLTYYSGNANGGYFNFERNLNDNKPFQITIDALAHEMTHSIIRYKTGIYSKRDIECSEFIAINEGICNIFGVYIRNKINNSTPQNYQWIMAPEVLSLNFDIGNPKTYLLADTYHGQYYPDSCVGANPYKASGVASRWFYLLSVGFQGTGKNDLGYTYENLAGIGVEKAIQIIWNVIPDLKAYSNYSSLKTYTLNAAELLYGLNSAEYLAVEEAWCAVGVCDNNFPFFKIYPVNTASNVEPWPGVKINFSWDDDPRVKEVEVQMSRKYDFSDNPQIIKVSNFDKLFKPGGGVVYTGNAVGSFLPDETIFVRAKITEADANFCRGVNLLCQLYQQYTPTNALILSDKKSGILAWSSRCRVYRQCME
;
A
#
# COMPACT_ATOMS: atom_id res chain seq x y z
N MET A 1 -39.92 35.36 48.43
CA MET A 1 -38.49 35.03 48.43
C MET A 1 -38.08 34.61 47.02
N LYS A 2 -37.14 35.38 46.45
CA LYS A 2 -36.30 35.13 45.26
C LYS A 2 -36.96 35.05 43.87
N HIS A 3 -37.01 36.23 43.24
CA HIS A 3 -36.76 36.42 41.81
C HIS A 3 -35.38 35.87 41.42
N PHE A 4 -35.25 35.30 40.22
CA PHE A 4 -34.03 35.44 39.41
C PHE A 4 -34.36 35.45 37.92
N THR A 5 -33.77 36.42 37.26
CA THR A 5 -33.96 36.91 35.90
C THR A 5 -33.20 36.07 34.89
N ILE A 6 -33.76 35.90 33.70
CA ILE A 6 -33.11 35.32 32.51
C ILE A 6 -32.11 36.36 31.98
N ALA A 7 -30.83 36.00 31.89
CA ALA A 7 -29.82 36.79 31.19
C ALA A 7 -29.10 35.90 30.16
N SER A 8 -29.17 36.33 28.90
CA SER A 8 -28.54 35.75 27.73
C SER A 8 -27.01 35.70 27.87
N CYS A 9 -26.42 34.51 27.75
CA CYS A 9 -24.97 34.36 27.62
C CYS A 9 -24.62 34.03 26.16
N ILE A 10 -24.05 35.02 25.49
CA ILE A 10 -23.28 34.88 24.25
C ILE A 10 -22.04 34.07 24.60
N ILE A 11 -21.93 32.85 24.04
CA ILE A 11 -20.76 31.98 24.24
C ILE A 11 -19.67 32.43 23.27
N PHE A 12 -18.76 33.28 23.78
CA PHE A 12 -17.43 33.45 23.21
C PHE A 12 -16.62 32.18 23.51
N ILE A 13 -16.34 31.37 22.48
CA ILE A 13 -15.40 30.26 22.59
C ILE A 13 -13.99 30.83 22.44
N CYS A 14 -13.39 31.23 23.57
CA CYS A 14 -11.95 31.36 23.71
C CYS A 14 -11.38 30.01 24.16
N LEU A 15 -10.69 29.30 23.27
CA LEU A 15 -9.79 28.21 23.64
C LEU A 15 -8.43 28.82 24.00
N VAL A 16 -7.93 28.52 25.21
CA VAL A 16 -6.70 29.07 25.77
C VAL A 16 -5.65 27.97 25.97
N CYS A 17 -4.43 28.32 25.53
CA CYS A 17 -3.10 27.87 25.94
C CYS A 17 -2.51 26.53 25.44
N HIS A 18 -1.59 26.67 24.47
CA HIS A 18 -0.20 26.29 24.71
C HIS A 18 0.63 27.58 24.86
N ALA A 19 1.34 27.71 25.99
CA ALA A 19 2.18 28.87 26.29
C ALA A 19 3.54 28.73 25.59
N GLY A 20 3.71 29.57 24.56
CA GLY A 20 4.92 29.72 23.75
C GLY A 20 4.57 30.62 22.57
N PHE A 21 4.45 31.93 22.83
CA PHE A 21 4.12 32.99 21.85
C PHE A 21 3.01 32.64 20.83
N ALA A 22 1.76 32.56 21.28
CA ALA A 22 0.62 32.69 20.37
C ALA A 22 0.52 34.15 19.92
N GLN A 23 1.02 34.48 18.73
CA GLN A 23 0.92 35.82 18.17
C GLN A 23 -0.54 36.20 17.93
N THR A 24 -0.97 37.32 18.49
CA THR A 24 -2.29 37.90 18.20
C THR A 24 -2.32 38.34 16.73
N LEU A 25 -3.26 37.79 15.96
CA LEU A 25 -3.51 38.18 14.57
C LEU A 25 -4.63 39.22 14.53
N TYR A 26 -4.41 40.35 13.87
CA TYR A 26 -5.45 41.38 13.68
C TYR A 26 -5.97 41.35 12.25
N ASN A 27 -7.29 41.50 12.09
CA ASN A 27 -7.97 41.50 10.79
C ASN A 27 -7.59 40.33 9.84
N PRO A 28 -7.49 39.07 10.33
CA PRO A 28 -7.00 37.96 9.52
C PRO A 28 -7.98 37.58 8.40
N LYS A 29 -7.48 37.34 7.19
CA LYS A 29 -8.26 36.81 6.07
C LYS A 29 -7.37 36.07 5.06
N ASN A 30 -7.97 35.20 4.26
CA ASN A 30 -7.26 34.58 3.15
C ASN A 30 -7.21 35.53 1.93
N VAL A 31 -6.05 35.61 1.28
CA VAL A 31 -5.82 36.38 0.05
C VAL A 31 -5.06 35.54 -0.97
N ASP A 32 -5.16 35.90 -2.25
CA ASP A 32 -4.33 35.30 -3.28
C ASP A 32 -2.95 35.94 -3.25
N LYS A 33 -1.91 35.11 -3.24
CA LYS A 33 -0.52 35.51 -3.38
C LYS A 33 0.14 34.69 -4.47
N THR A 34 1.15 35.28 -5.08
CA THR A 34 1.94 34.64 -6.13
C THR A 34 3.40 34.76 -5.74
N ALA A 35 4.12 33.63 -5.72
CA ALA A 35 5.54 33.62 -5.41
C ALA A 35 6.25 32.48 -6.14
N LEU A 36 7.57 32.57 -6.21
CA LEU A 36 8.39 31.56 -6.86
C LEU A 36 8.38 30.27 -6.02
N SER A 37 8.01 29.15 -6.64
CA SER A 37 8.26 27.80 -6.13
C SER A 37 9.57 27.26 -6.69
N PHE A 38 10.15 26.28 -6.02
CA PHE A 38 11.45 25.73 -6.38
C PHE A 38 11.47 25.04 -7.76
N PHE A 39 10.42 24.26 -8.12
CA PHE A 39 10.38 23.51 -9.38
C PHE A 39 9.39 24.06 -10.41
N ASP A 40 8.25 24.54 -9.94
CA ASP A 40 7.12 24.84 -10.83
C ASP A 40 7.08 26.31 -11.26
N GLY A 41 8.17 27.06 -11.02
CA GLY A 41 8.21 28.49 -11.27
C GLY A 41 7.22 29.25 -10.38
N SER A 42 6.63 30.32 -10.91
CA SER A 42 5.68 31.15 -10.15
C SER A 42 4.36 30.41 -9.90
N GLN A 43 3.92 30.34 -8.64
CA GLN A 43 2.71 29.66 -8.22
C GLN A 43 1.77 30.63 -7.51
N THR A 44 0.47 30.56 -7.83
CA THR A 44 -0.58 31.29 -7.11
C THR A 44 -1.22 30.38 -6.06
N PHE A 45 -1.36 30.88 -4.84
CA PHE A 45 -1.88 30.14 -3.70
C PHE A 45 -2.63 31.05 -2.72
N ARG A 46 -3.46 30.46 -1.86
CA ARG A 46 -4.13 31.17 -0.78
C ARG A 46 -3.17 31.32 0.40
N ALA A 47 -3.01 32.54 0.90
CA ALA A 47 -2.16 32.87 2.05
C ALA A 47 -2.95 33.70 3.06
N LEU A 48 -2.46 33.77 4.30
CA LEU A 48 -3.06 34.55 5.37
C LEU A 48 -2.53 35.97 5.30
N GLU A 49 -3.40 36.96 5.07
CA GLU A 49 -3.14 38.38 5.34
C GLU A 49 -3.62 38.70 6.75
N TYR A 50 -2.81 39.41 7.52
CA TYR A 50 -3.22 40.04 8.79
C TYR A 50 -2.49 41.37 8.99
N THR A 51 -3.02 42.23 9.86
CA THR A 51 -2.43 43.54 10.16
C THR A 51 -1.60 43.50 11.46
N VAL A 52 -0.58 44.35 11.57
CA VAL A 52 0.30 44.40 12.76
C VAL A 52 -0.40 44.93 14.02
N ASN A 53 -1.53 45.64 13.85
CA ASN A 53 -2.39 46.09 14.94
C ASN A 53 -3.87 46.11 14.51
N GLN A 54 -4.77 46.55 15.40
CA GLN A 54 -6.22 46.54 15.17
C GLN A 54 -6.68 47.44 14.01
N ASP A 55 -5.91 48.45 13.62
CA ASP A 55 -6.22 49.31 12.48
C ASP A 55 -6.12 48.51 11.17
N PRO A 56 -7.23 48.33 10.41
CA PRO A 56 -7.22 47.63 9.14
C PRO A 56 -6.34 48.27 8.05
N GLN A 57 -5.91 49.52 8.24
CA GLN A 57 -4.99 50.24 7.33
C GLN A 57 -3.53 50.15 7.77
N SER A 58 -3.24 49.51 8.91
CA SER A 58 -1.85 49.32 9.34
C SER A 58 -1.09 48.35 8.44
N GLU A 59 0.22 48.28 8.64
CA GLU A 59 1.09 47.38 7.90
C GLU A 59 0.54 45.94 7.91
N LYS A 60 0.58 45.32 6.73
CA LYS A 60 0.12 43.96 6.52
C LYS A 60 1.28 42.98 6.62
N VAL A 61 0.97 41.75 6.99
CA VAL A 61 1.87 40.62 6.92
C VAL A 61 1.16 39.51 6.18
N TYR A 62 1.86 38.88 5.23
CA TYR A 62 1.38 37.70 4.54
C TYR A 62 2.13 36.48 5.05
N ARG A 63 1.42 35.42 5.41
CA ARG A 63 2.03 34.20 5.97
C ARG A 63 1.63 32.99 5.15
N LEU A 64 2.54 31.99 5.06
CA LEU A 64 2.24 30.64 4.57
C LEU A 64 1.35 29.87 5.57
N GLN A 65 0.14 30.38 5.73
CA GLN A 65 -0.94 29.87 6.56
C GLN A 65 -2.27 30.15 5.83
N THR A 66 -3.30 29.37 6.07
CA THR A 66 -4.67 29.68 5.65
C THR A 66 -5.64 29.53 6.82
N LEU A 67 -6.69 30.33 6.82
CA LEU A 67 -7.91 30.07 7.58
C LEU A 67 -8.75 29.01 6.84
N PRO A 68 -9.65 28.29 7.54
CA PRO A 68 -10.61 27.42 6.88
C PRO A 68 -11.48 28.23 5.89
N GLU A 69 -11.57 27.76 4.66
CA GLU A 69 -12.25 28.47 3.57
C GLU A 69 -12.77 27.45 2.54
N ASN A 70 -13.99 27.65 2.01
CA ASN A 70 -14.60 26.79 0.98
C ASN A 70 -14.67 25.28 1.35
N GLY A 71 -14.76 24.98 2.65
CA GLY A 71 -14.78 23.62 3.20
C GLY A 71 -13.41 22.94 3.24
N PHE A 72 -12.32 23.65 2.92
CA PHE A 72 -10.96 23.18 3.18
C PHE A 72 -10.51 23.58 4.58
N PRO A 73 -9.66 22.77 5.23
CA PRO A 73 -9.15 23.07 6.56
C PRO A 73 -8.16 24.23 6.54
N ALA A 74 -7.88 24.77 7.73
CA ALA A 74 -6.72 25.63 7.92
C ALA A 74 -5.43 24.85 7.60
N ILE A 75 -4.47 25.53 6.96
CA ILE A 75 -3.12 25.03 6.73
C ILE A 75 -2.15 25.94 7.47
N MET A 76 -1.14 25.36 8.12
CA MET A 76 -0.03 26.12 8.71
C MET A 76 1.28 25.49 8.27
N LEU A 77 2.13 26.27 7.60
CA LEU A 77 3.50 25.87 7.32
C LEU A 77 4.46 26.71 8.16
N GLN A 78 5.29 26.01 8.93
CA GLN A 78 6.28 26.60 9.83
C GLN A 78 7.65 25.92 9.68
N GLY A 79 8.72 26.71 9.81
CA GLY A 79 10.07 26.21 9.95
C GLY A 79 10.35 25.86 11.41
N ILE A 80 11.17 24.84 11.65
CA ILE A 80 11.72 24.56 12.97
C ILE A 80 13.22 24.86 12.91
N ASN A 81 13.68 25.73 13.79
CA ASN A 81 15.08 26.09 13.94
C ASN A 81 15.46 25.94 15.42
N GLN A 82 16.36 25.00 15.71
CA GLN A 82 16.81 24.66 17.06
C GLN A 82 15.63 24.40 18.03
N GLY A 83 14.60 23.70 17.56
CA GLY A 83 13.40 23.39 18.33
C GLY A 83 12.39 24.53 18.48
N THR A 84 12.67 25.73 17.94
CA THR A 84 11.74 26.86 17.92
C THR A 84 10.99 26.90 16.60
N SER A 85 9.67 27.12 16.66
CA SER A 85 8.85 27.35 15.46
C SER A 85 9.05 28.78 14.94
N VAL A 86 9.24 28.88 13.63
CA VAL A 86 9.48 30.12 12.90
C VAL A 86 8.48 30.19 11.75
N GLN A 87 7.83 31.34 11.57
CA GLN A 87 6.78 31.53 10.58
C GLN A 87 7.38 32.03 9.26
N PHE A 88 6.89 31.50 8.14
CA PHE A 88 7.27 32.00 6.82
C PHE A 88 6.36 33.17 6.45
N GLU A 89 6.92 34.39 6.53
CA GLU A 89 6.20 35.65 6.38
C GLU A 89 6.84 36.54 5.32
N ASP A 90 5.99 37.21 4.55
CA ASP A 90 6.31 38.28 3.61
C ASP A 90 5.82 39.61 4.22
N LYS A 91 6.75 40.54 4.42
CA LYS A 91 6.59 41.84 5.09
C LYS A 91 7.17 42.94 4.22
N LEU A 92 6.98 44.22 4.57
CA LEU A 92 7.59 45.34 3.84
C LEU A 92 9.09 45.07 3.60
N PRO A 93 9.58 45.16 2.34
CA PRO A 93 8.98 45.83 1.18
C PRO A 93 7.99 45.02 0.32
N TYR A 94 7.56 43.83 0.76
CA TYR A 94 6.72 42.88 0.02
C TYR A 94 7.35 42.39 -1.28
N ASP A 95 8.42 41.61 -1.18
CA ASP A 95 9.20 41.10 -2.31
C ASP A 95 8.80 39.66 -2.73
N ASP A 96 7.67 39.18 -2.19
CA ASP A 96 7.18 37.81 -2.34
C ASP A 96 8.20 36.75 -1.89
N GLN A 97 9.16 37.13 -1.04
CA GLN A 97 10.03 36.22 -0.32
C GLN A 97 9.46 35.99 1.07
N TYR A 98 8.93 34.78 1.29
CA TYR A 98 8.42 34.36 2.59
C TYR A 98 9.57 33.90 3.45
N THR A 99 10.47 34.81 3.80
CA THR A 99 11.62 34.54 4.66
C THR A 99 11.66 35.60 5.74
N ASP A 100 11.50 35.19 7.00
CA ASP A 100 12.10 36.00 8.05
C ASP A 100 13.60 35.68 8.09
N ASN A 101 14.45 36.65 8.46
CA ASN A 101 15.91 36.50 8.53
C ASN A 101 16.38 35.43 9.57
N GLN A 102 15.47 34.60 10.10
CA GLN A 102 15.72 33.60 11.14
C GLN A 102 15.49 32.16 10.66
N THR A 103 14.80 31.95 9.53
CA THR A 103 14.69 30.61 8.94
C THR A 103 15.92 30.26 8.10
N PRO A 104 16.52 29.07 8.30
CA PRO A 104 17.59 28.60 7.41
C PRO A 104 17.08 27.98 6.10
N TYR A 105 15.77 28.02 5.84
CA TYR A 105 15.12 27.40 4.68
C TYR A 105 14.81 28.45 3.61
N LEU A 106 14.75 28.05 2.34
CA LEU A 106 14.50 28.99 1.25
C LEU A 106 13.00 29.25 1.10
N SER A 107 12.62 30.53 0.84
CA SER A 107 11.24 30.93 0.49
C SER A 107 10.61 30.00 -0.56
N THR A 108 11.37 29.69 -1.61
CA THR A 108 10.90 28.90 -2.76
C THR A 108 10.57 27.45 -2.41
N GLU A 109 11.25 26.87 -1.41
CA GLU A 109 10.99 25.54 -0.89
C GLU A 109 9.69 25.51 -0.08
N ALA A 110 9.53 26.50 0.80
CA ALA A 110 8.31 26.65 1.61
C ALA A 110 7.08 26.89 0.74
N VAL A 111 7.20 27.77 -0.27
CA VAL A 111 6.15 28.02 -1.26
C VAL A 111 5.82 26.76 -2.05
N GLN A 112 6.80 25.96 -2.48
CA GLN A 112 6.59 24.69 -3.18
C GLN A 112 5.73 23.72 -2.36
N ILE A 113 6.08 23.54 -1.08
CA ILE A 113 5.32 22.63 -0.20
C ILE A 113 3.92 23.18 0.05
N PHE A 114 3.82 24.46 0.44
CA PHE A 114 2.55 25.06 0.84
C PHE A 114 1.52 25.10 -0.30
N SER A 115 1.92 25.62 -1.47
CA SER A 115 1.07 25.64 -2.66
C SER A 115 0.78 24.22 -3.18
N GLY A 116 1.76 23.32 -3.10
CA GLY A 116 1.62 21.93 -3.47
C GLY A 116 0.56 21.19 -2.65
N PHE A 117 0.54 21.36 -1.32
CA PHE A 117 -0.51 20.78 -0.47
C PHE A 117 -1.91 21.29 -0.82
N GLN A 118 -2.06 22.58 -1.14
CA GLN A 118 -3.34 23.12 -1.59
C GLN A 118 -3.80 22.43 -2.88
N ARG A 119 -2.92 22.30 -3.88
CA ARG A 119 -3.21 21.60 -5.16
C ARG A 119 -3.54 20.13 -4.96
N VAL A 120 -2.80 19.43 -4.09
CA VAL A 120 -3.05 18.02 -3.73
C VAL A 120 -4.44 17.87 -3.12
N MET A 121 -4.79 18.67 -2.10
CA MET A 121 -6.11 18.60 -1.47
C MET A 121 -7.25 18.92 -2.43
N GLN A 122 -7.08 19.94 -3.27
CA GLN A 122 -8.06 20.26 -4.31
C GLN A 122 -8.24 19.10 -5.28
N THR A 123 -7.16 18.40 -5.65
CA THR A 123 -7.23 17.24 -6.54
C THR A 123 -7.95 16.06 -5.88
N PHE A 124 -7.71 15.79 -4.59
CA PHE A 124 -8.47 14.77 -3.84
C PHE A 124 -9.97 15.11 -3.78
N ASP A 125 -10.33 16.37 -3.53
CA ASP A 125 -11.72 16.83 -3.54
C ASP A 125 -12.38 16.63 -4.92
N GLN A 126 -11.71 17.06 -5.98
CA GLN A 126 -12.22 16.94 -7.35
C GLN A 126 -12.40 15.48 -7.82
N ARG A 127 -11.53 14.57 -7.36
CA ARG A 127 -11.54 13.16 -7.80
C ARG A 127 -12.38 12.25 -6.92
N PHE A 128 -12.45 12.54 -5.62
CA PHE A 128 -13.03 11.65 -4.63
C PHE A 128 -13.98 12.33 -3.64
N THR A 129 -14.25 13.63 -3.82
CA THR A 129 -15.09 14.44 -2.91
C THR A 129 -14.57 14.35 -1.46
N TRP A 130 -13.23 14.32 -1.32
CA TRP A 130 -12.55 14.17 -0.04
C TRP A 130 -11.76 15.43 0.29
N LYS A 131 -12.20 16.16 1.32
CA LYS A 131 -11.58 17.42 1.75
C LYS A 131 -10.64 17.22 2.94
N GLY A 132 -9.41 17.72 2.82
CA GLY A 132 -8.40 17.61 3.87
C GLY A 132 -7.97 16.17 4.14
N SER A 133 -7.52 15.92 5.37
CA SER A 133 -7.13 14.56 5.80
C SER A 133 -8.32 13.69 6.15
N ASP A 134 -9.39 14.28 6.69
CA ASP A 134 -10.53 13.60 7.33
C ASP A 134 -11.76 13.48 6.43
N GLY A 135 -11.71 14.04 5.22
CA GLY A 135 -12.82 14.06 4.27
C GLY A 135 -13.85 15.15 4.53
N THR A 136 -13.80 15.80 5.69
CA THR A 136 -14.75 16.87 6.08
C THR A 136 -14.12 18.26 6.04
N GLY A 137 -12.79 18.33 5.96
CA GLY A 137 -12.02 19.58 5.94
C GLY A 137 -12.00 20.30 7.29
N THR A 138 -12.21 19.58 8.39
CA THR A 138 -12.23 20.17 9.74
C THR A 138 -10.90 20.04 10.46
N VAL A 139 -10.12 19.01 10.15
CA VAL A 139 -8.80 18.76 10.73
C VAL A 139 -7.74 19.69 10.10
N PRO A 140 -7.07 20.56 10.89
CA PRO A 140 -6.00 21.41 10.38
C PRO A 140 -4.81 20.64 9.82
N ILE A 141 -4.16 21.19 8.80
CA ILE A 141 -2.95 20.66 8.18
C ILE A 141 -1.73 21.40 8.76
N ASP A 142 -0.95 20.74 9.62
CA ASP A 142 0.30 21.26 10.19
C ASP A 142 1.51 20.72 9.40
N ILE A 143 2.27 21.63 8.78
CA ILE A 143 3.43 21.34 7.94
C ILE A 143 4.66 21.93 8.60
N ARG A 144 5.70 21.11 8.78
CA ARG A 144 6.93 21.48 9.48
C ARG A 144 8.14 21.24 8.60
N MET A 145 8.88 22.31 8.31
CA MET A 145 10.19 22.21 7.67
C MET A 145 11.28 22.12 8.74
N LYS A 146 12.18 21.14 8.66
CA LYS A 146 13.17 20.83 9.70
C LYS A 146 14.57 20.57 9.15
N ASN A 147 15.59 20.78 9.96
CA ASN A 147 16.95 20.38 9.63
C ASN A 147 17.21 18.95 10.12
N GLN A 148 17.73 18.07 9.25
CA GLN A 148 17.97 16.65 9.58
C GLN A 148 18.82 16.44 10.84
N PHE A 149 19.75 17.34 11.14
CA PHE A 149 20.63 17.24 12.31
C PHE A 149 19.93 17.53 13.64
N GLU A 150 18.79 18.20 13.63
CA GLU A 150 18.01 18.49 14.85
C GLU A 150 17.19 17.29 15.33
N THR A 151 16.88 16.36 14.43
CA THR A 151 15.95 15.24 14.70
C THR A 151 16.65 13.89 14.83
N GLY A 152 17.94 13.78 14.44
CA GLY A 152 18.67 12.52 14.38
C GLY A 152 18.06 11.49 13.41
N SER A 153 17.18 11.93 12.51
CA SER A 153 16.37 11.07 11.65
C SER A 153 17.07 10.70 10.33
N LYS A 154 16.66 9.55 9.77
CA LYS A 154 17.17 8.99 8.50
C LYS A 154 16.19 9.16 7.33
N GLY A 155 15.08 9.89 7.51
CA GLY A 155 14.01 10.05 6.50
C GLY A 155 13.79 11.51 6.14
N LEU A 156 13.65 11.81 4.84
CA LEU A 156 13.53 13.18 4.32
C LEU A 156 12.11 13.76 4.48
N THR A 157 11.08 12.94 4.39
CA THR A 157 9.68 13.38 4.43
C THR A 157 8.83 12.32 5.11
N TYR A 158 7.89 12.71 5.97
CA TYR A 158 6.92 11.79 6.56
C TYR A 158 5.73 12.49 7.22
N TYR A 159 4.57 11.84 7.16
CA TYR A 159 3.43 12.12 8.02
C TYR A 159 3.55 11.42 9.39
N SER A 160 3.24 12.15 10.46
CA SER A 160 3.17 11.62 11.82
C SER A 160 1.83 11.95 12.44
N GLY A 161 1.21 10.98 13.09
CA GLY A 161 -0.15 11.11 13.59
C GLY A 161 -0.45 10.28 14.83
N ASN A 162 -1.24 10.82 15.74
CA ASN A 162 -1.81 10.14 16.91
C ASN A 162 -3.28 10.56 17.12
N ALA A 163 -3.97 9.99 18.09
CA ALA A 163 -5.39 10.28 18.36
C ALA A 163 -5.74 11.78 18.48
N ASN A 164 -4.78 12.65 18.83
CA ASN A 164 -4.98 14.08 19.07
C ASN A 164 -4.64 14.98 17.88
N GLY A 165 -4.17 14.42 16.76
CA GLY A 165 -3.82 15.19 15.56
C GLY A 165 -2.68 14.59 14.76
N GLY A 166 -2.23 15.29 13.71
CA GLY A 166 -1.10 14.87 12.91
C GLY A 166 -0.38 16.06 12.29
N TYR A 167 0.86 15.83 11.84
CA TYR A 167 1.69 16.83 11.19
C TYR A 167 2.55 16.17 10.11
N PHE A 168 2.90 16.95 9.10
CA PHE A 168 3.77 16.57 7.99
C PHE A 168 5.15 17.17 8.26
N ASN A 169 6.22 16.37 8.21
CA ASN A 169 7.59 16.89 8.27
C ASN A 169 8.26 16.78 6.91
N PHE A 170 9.01 17.82 6.59
CA PHE A 170 9.92 17.91 5.46
C PHE A 170 11.29 18.28 6.00
N GLU A 171 12.18 17.30 6.06
CA GLU A 171 13.53 17.44 6.56
C GLU A 171 14.50 17.77 5.42
N ARG A 172 15.31 18.82 5.60
CA ARG A 172 16.37 19.25 4.69
C ARG A 172 17.72 19.14 5.41
N ASN A 173 18.73 18.61 4.73
CA ASN A 173 20.10 18.75 5.21
C ASN A 173 20.62 20.13 4.78
N LEU A 174 20.69 21.07 5.73
CA LEU A 174 21.17 22.43 5.44
C LEU A 174 22.68 22.50 5.14
N ASN A 175 23.43 21.44 5.44
CA ASN A 175 24.84 21.31 5.07
C ASN A 175 25.04 20.67 3.68
N ASP A 176 23.97 20.19 3.03
CA ASP A 176 24.01 19.68 1.66
C ASP A 176 23.53 20.77 0.68
N ASN A 177 24.38 21.13 -0.27
CA ASN A 177 24.06 22.11 -1.32
C ASN A 177 23.18 21.52 -2.44
N LYS A 178 22.70 20.28 -2.30
CA LYS A 178 21.78 19.70 -3.26
C LYS A 178 20.47 20.49 -3.35
N PRO A 179 19.87 20.54 -4.55
CA PRO A 179 18.55 21.13 -4.75
C PRO A 179 17.52 20.46 -3.82
N PHE A 180 16.64 21.26 -3.23
CA PHE A 180 15.44 20.73 -2.58
C PHE A 180 14.62 19.99 -3.61
N GLN A 181 14.25 18.74 -3.37
CA GLN A 181 13.67 17.88 -4.40
C GLN A 181 12.35 17.24 -3.93
N ILE A 182 11.66 17.93 -3.02
CA ILE A 182 10.28 17.62 -2.65
C ILE A 182 9.34 17.99 -3.80
N THR A 183 8.71 16.95 -4.34
CA THR A 183 7.85 17.00 -5.53
C THR A 183 6.40 16.76 -5.15
N ILE A 184 5.48 17.08 -6.07
CA ILE A 184 4.04 17.00 -5.82
C ILE A 184 3.53 15.58 -5.53
N ASP A 185 4.17 14.54 -6.08
CA ASP A 185 3.92 13.14 -5.76
C ASP A 185 4.36 12.77 -4.34
N ALA A 186 5.43 13.39 -3.81
CA ALA A 186 5.83 13.26 -2.41
C ALA A 186 4.75 13.86 -1.48
N LEU A 187 4.27 15.06 -1.80
CA LEU A 187 3.22 15.72 -1.02
C LEU A 187 1.91 14.90 -1.04
N ALA A 188 1.56 14.33 -2.19
CA ALA A 188 0.41 13.46 -2.35
C ALA A 188 0.57 12.12 -1.63
N HIS A 189 1.77 11.53 -1.64
CA HIS A 189 2.09 10.32 -0.88
C HIS A 189 1.86 10.56 0.62
N GLU A 190 2.42 11.63 1.18
CA GLU A 190 2.22 11.92 2.60
C GLU A 190 0.78 12.26 2.95
N MET A 191 0.09 13.04 2.12
CA MET A 191 -1.33 13.30 2.31
C MET A 191 -2.13 12.00 2.34
N THR A 192 -1.76 11.01 1.51
CA THR A 192 -2.41 9.71 1.47
C THR A 192 -2.23 8.93 2.77
N HIS A 193 -1.06 9.00 3.42
CA HIS A 193 -0.86 8.43 4.77
C HIS A 193 -1.88 8.99 5.76
N SER A 194 -2.08 10.31 5.74
CA SER A 194 -3.09 10.96 6.59
C SER A 194 -4.51 10.48 6.27
N ILE A 195 -4.87 10.39 4.98
CA ILE A 195 -6.19 9.93 4.54
C ILE A 195 -6.45 8.48 4.96
N ILE A 196 -5.49 7.57 4.76
CA ILE A 196 -5.59 6.16 5.17
C ILE A 196 -5.82 6.08 6.66
N ARG A 197 -5.06 6.85 7.45
CA ARG A 197 -5.28 6.93 8.90
C ARG A 197 -6.70 7.36 9.25
N TYR A 198 -7.22 8.44 8.66
CA TYR A 198 -8.58 8.91 8.98
C TYR A 198 -9.70 7.99 8.50
N LYS A 199 -9.50 7.29 7.38
CA LYS A 199 -10.47 6.29 6.88
C LYS A 199 -10.47 5.01 7.69
N THR A 200 -9.33 4.59 8.24
CA THR A 200 -9.18 3.29 8.93
C THR A 200 -9.20 3.39 10.45
N GLY A 201 -8.84 4.54 11.01
CA GLY A 201 -8.61 4.73 12.45
C GLY A 201 -7.32 4.08 12.97
N ILE A 202 -6.40 3.61 12.11
CA ILE A 202 -5.18 2.93 12.52
C ILE A 202 -4.07 3.95 12.86
N TYR A 203 -3.49 3.89 14.06
CA TYR A 203 -2.42 4.76 14.54
C TYR A 203 -1.06 4.04 14.56
N SER A 204 0.07 4.78 14.59
CA SER A 204 1.40 4.19 14.41
C SER A 204 2.02 3.51 15.65
N LYS A 205 2.95 2.60 15.34
CA LYS A 205 3.90 1.77 16.12
C LYS A 205 3.39 0.75 17.14
N ARG A 206 2.35 0.98 17.95
CA ARG A 206 1.90 -0.07 18.90
C ARG A 206 1.01 -1.14 18.27
N ASP A 207 0.26 -0.79 17.23
CA ASP A 207 -0.79 -1.65 16.66
C ASP A 207 -0.31 -2.52 15.47
N ILE A 208 0.90 -2.26 14.95
CA ILE A 208 1.34 -2.77 13.63
C ILE A 208 2.84 -3.15 13.58
N GLU A 209 3.51 -3.33 14.72
CA GLU A 209 4.92 -3.74 14.75
C GLU A 209 5.08 -5.06 13.98
N CYS A 210 5.90 -5.05 12.92
CA CYS A 210 6.08 -6.15 11.97
C CYS A 210 4.86 -6.55 11.12
N SER A 211 3.84 -5.69 11.01
CA SER A 211 2.70 -5.94 10.12
C SER A 211 3.00 -5.63 8.66
N GLU A 212 2.48 -6.46 7.76
CA GLU A 212 2.49 -6.23 6.31
C GLU A 212 1.61 -5.06 5.90
N PHE A 213 0.68 -4.64 6.76
CA PHE A 213 -0.11 -3.42 6.60
C PHE A 213 0.77 -2.19 6.33
N ILE A 214 1.95 -2.10 6.96
CA ILE A 214 2.84 -0.95 6.74
C ILE A 214 3.29 -0.90 5.28
N ALA A 215 3.68 -2.03 4.69
CA ALA A 215 4.07 -2.08 3.28
C ALA A 215 2.89 -1.83 2.32
N ILE A 216 1.70 -2.32 2.69
CA ILE A 216 0.46 -2.02 1.94
C ILE A 216 0.16 -0.53 1.98
N ASN A 217 0.26 0.10 3.15
CA ASN A 217 0.03 1.53 3.32
C ASN A 217 0.99 2.35 2.44
N GLU A 218 2.30 2.08 2.54
CA GLU A 218 3.31 2.69 1.65
C GLU A 218 3.00 2.48 0.17
N GLY A 219 2.58 1.27 -0.21
CA GLY A 219 2.22 0.95 -1.60
C GLY A 219 1.02 1.74 -2.10
N ILE A 220 -0.01 1.90 -1.29
CA ILE A 220 -1.18 2.73 -1.61
C ILE A 220 -0.77 4.20 -1.69
N CYS A 221 0.08 4.69 -0.79
CA CYS A 221 0.60 6.05 -0.85
C CYS A 221 1.41 6.31 -2.13
N ASN A 222 2.20 5.33 -2.62
CA ASN A 222 2.88 5.44 -3.91
C ASN A 222 1.89 5.54 -5.09
N ILE A 223 0.85 4.69 -5.08
CA ILE A 223 -0.21 4.69 -6.10
C ILE A 223 -0.88 6.07 -6.20
N PHE A 224 -1.31 6.64 -5.07
CA PHE A 224 -1.93 7.97 -5.06
C PHE A 224 -0.93 9.09 -5.36
N GLY A 225 0.32 8.98 -4.93
CA GLY A 225 1.38 9.93 -5.27
C GLY A 225 1.53 10.08 -6.79
N VAL A 226 1.68 8.95 -7.49
CA VAL A 226 1.75 8.92 -8.96
C VAL A 226 0.45 9.41 -9.60
N TYR A 227 -0.71 8.97 -9.11
CA TYR A 227 -2.00 9.38 -9.68
C TYR A 227 -2.24 10.89 -9.58
N ILE A 228 -2.10 11.46 -8.38
CA ILE A 228 -2.37 12.87 -8.12
C ILE A 228 -1.40 13.76 -8.89
N ARG A 229 -0.10 13.42 -8.94
CA ARG A 229 0.86 14.16 -9.77
C ARG A 229 0.44 14.20 -11.25
N ASN A 230 0.10 13.05 -11.82
CA ASN A 230 -0.32 12.99 -13.22
C ASN A 230 -1.63 13.75 -13.46
N LYS A 231 -2.53 13.80 -12.48
CA LYS A 231 -3.74 14.63 -12.55
C LYS A 231 -3.42 16.12 -12.53
N ILE A 232 -2.58 16.54 -11.60
CA ILE A 232 -2.15 17.94 -11.47
C ILE A 232 -1.42 18.41 -12.73
N ASN A 233 -0.60 17.54 -13.33
CA ASN A 233 0.15 17.84 -14.55
C ASN A 233 -0.65 17.65 -15.84
N ASN A 234 -1.92 17.23 -15.75
CA ASN A 234 -2.79 16.92 -16.89
C ASN A 234 -2.15 15.92 -17.88
N SER A 235 -1.45 14.90 -17.36
CA SER A 235 -0.83 13.87 -18.17
C SER A 235 -1.87 13.07 -18.97
N THR A 236 -1.59 12.84 -20.25
CA THR A 236 -2.26 11.87 -21.11
C THR A 236 -1.77 10.44 -20.79
N PRO A 237 -2.47 9.39 -21.24
CA PRO A 237 -1.98 8.02 -21.09
C PRO A 237 -0.57 7.80 -21.66
N GLN A 238 -0.20 8.51 -22.73
CA GLN A 238 1.09 8.35 -23.42
C GLN A 238 2.26 8.99 -22.66
N ASN A 239 2.02 10.09 -21.92
CA ASN A 239 3.07 10.77 -21.15
C ASN A 239 2.93 10.55 -19.63
N TYR A 240 2.10 9.58 -19.23
CA TYR A 240 1.85 9.24 -17.84
C TYR A 240 3.15 8.81 -17.14
N GLN A 241 3.51 9.52 -16.08
CA GLN A 241 4.75 9.33 -15.35
C GLN A 241 4.57 8.27 -14.26
N TRP A 242 5.17 7.10 -14.43
CA TRP A 242 5.11 5.97 -13.48
C TRP A 242 6.28 5.93 -12.48
N ILE A 243 7.28 6.77 -12.70
CA ILE A 243 8.45 6.89 -11.82
C ILE A 243 8.18 8.01 -10.82
N MET A 244 8.11 7.68 -9.53
CA MET A 244 8.10 8.68 -8.46
C MET A 244 9.47 9.33 -8.34
N ALA A 245 9.47 10.63 -8.06
CA ALA A 245 10.69 11.39 -7.91
C ALA A 245 11.55 10.87 -6.74
N PRO A 246 12.88 11.04 -6.80
CA PRO A 246 13.90 10.39 -5.95
C PRO A 246 13.76 10.46 -4.41
N GLU A 247 12.82 11.25 -3.88
CA GLU A 247 12.97 11.82 -2.53
C GLU A 247 11.80 11.64 -1.58
N VAL A 248 10.75 10.92 -2.00
CA VAL A 248 9.82 10.40 -1.00
C VAL A 248 10.59 9.52 -0.01
N LEU A 249 11.64 8.82 -0.45
CA LEU A 249 12.27 7.74 0.31
C LEU A 249 13.80 7.61 0.22
N SER A 250 14.53 8.57 -0.37
CA SER A 250 15.94 8.37 -0.77
C SER A 250 16.12 7.24 -1.81
N LEU A 251 15.02 6.90 -2.49
CA LEU A 251 14.92 5.86 -3.50
C LEU A 251 14.07 6.46 -4.63
N ASN A 252 14.66 6.56 -5.82
CA ASN A 252 13.85 6.57 -7.03
C ASN A 252 12.95 5.32 -6.98
N PHE A 253 11.70 5.42 -7.44
CA PHE A 253 10.83 4.26 -7.48
C PHE A 253 9.97 4.26 -8.74
N ASP A 254 10.13 3.22 -9.55
CA ASP A 254 9.29 2.96 -10.72
C ASP A 254 8.20 1.97 -10.33
N ILE A 255 6.96 2.44 -10.28
CA ILE A 255 5.79 1.61 -9.99
C ILE A 255 5.60 0.55 -11.09
N GLY A 256 5.99 0.86 -12.33
CA GLY A 256 5.98 -0.04 -13.46
C GLY A 256 7.12 -1.05 -13.43
N ASN A 257 8.26 -0.76 -12.81
CA ASN A 257 9.38 -1.69 -12.69
C ASN A 257 10.12 -1.59 -11.34
N PRO A 258 9.52 -2.06 -10.23
CA PRO A 258 10.06 -1.89 -8.88
C PRO A 258 11.50 -2.36 -8.69
N LYS A 259 11.91 -3.41 -9.41
CA LYS A 259 13.24 -4.02 -9.31
C LYS A 259 14.37 -3.08 -9.70
N THR A 260 14.12 -2.09 -10.56
CA THR A 260 15.12 -1.06 -10.91
C THR A 260 15.66 -0.31 -9.70
N TYR A 261 14.90 -0.32 -8.60
CA TYR A 261 15.26 0.33 -7.35
C TYR A 261 15.24 -0.62 -6.15
N LEU A 262 15.49 -1.91 -6.41
CA LEU A 262 15.62 -2.94 -5.37
C LEU A 262 14.36 -3.10 -4.50
N LEU A 263 13.18 -2.80 -5.06
CA LEU A 263 11.89 -3.06 -4.43
C LEU A 263 11.28 -4.31 -5.06
N ALA A 264 10.47 -5.03 -4.28
CA ALA A 264 9.83 -6.26 -4.73
C ALA A 264 8.71 -5.95 -5.71
N ASP A 265 8.64 -6.67 -6.83
CA ASP A 265 7.49 -6.65 -7.75
C ASP A 265 6.57 -7.88 -7.57
N THR A 266 7.03 -8.86 -6.78
CA THR A 266 6.39 -10.15 -6.54
C THR A 266 6.36 -10.42 -5.03
N TYR A 267 5.19 -10.84 -4.53
CA TYR A 267 4.99 -11.21 -3.14
C TYR A 267 5.88 -12.41 -2.76
N HIS A 268 6.67 -12.29 -1.69
CA HIS A 268 7.73 -13.24 -1.31
C HIS A 268 8.77 -13.54 -2.42
N GLY A 269 8.89 -12.64 -3.40
CA GLY A 269 9.87 -12.73 -4.48
C GLY A 269 11.19 -12.03 -4.16
N GLN A 270 11.92 -11.68 -5.23
CA GLN A 270 13.18 -10.97 -5.12
C GLN A 270 12.96 -9.60 -4.46
N TYR A 271 13.87 -9.24 -3.55
CA TYR A 271 13.83 -8.01 -2.74
C TYR A 271 12.69 -7.94 -1.70
N TYR A 272 11.78 -8.93 -1.66
CA TYR A 272 10.82 -9.03 -0.57
C TYR A 272 11.57 -9.35 0.73
N PRO A 273 11.33 -8.63 1.84
CA PRO A 273 12.07 -8.86 3.08
C PRO A 273 11.70 -10.21 3.71
N ASP A 274 12.72 -11.01 4.06
CA ASP A 274 12.58 -12.32 4.73
C ASP A 274 12.17 -12.22 6.22
N SER A 275 12.20 -11.01 6.77
CA SER A 275 11.93 -10.72 8.19
C SER A 275 10.96 -9.55 8.31
N CYS A 276 10.43 -9.34 9.52
CA CYS A 276 9.59 -8.20 9.94
C CYS A 276 9.47 -7.09 8.88
N VAL A 277 8.39 -7.13 8.08
CA VAL A 277 8.17 -6.20 6.95
C VAL A 277 8.20 -4.75 7.44
N GLY A 278 7.74 -4.50 8.67
CA GLY A 278 7.81 -3.19 9.33
C GLY A 278 9.21 -2.61 9.53
N ALA A 279 10.29 -3.40 9.40
CA ALA A 279 11.66 -2.90 9.46
C ALA A 279 12.13 -2.26 8.15
N ASN A 280 11.56 -2.63 7.01
CA ASN A 280 11.81 -2.00 5.71
C ASN A 280 10.56 -2.11 4.80
N PRO A 281 9.50 -1.35 5.12
CA PRO A 281 8.22 -1.47 4.41
C PRO A 281 8.32 -1.06 2.94
N TYR A 282 9.26 -0.18 2.60
CA TYR A 282 9.48 0.32 1.24
C TYR A 282 9.82 -0.77 0.24
N LYS A 283 10.56 -1.81 0.66
CA LYS A 283 10.87 -2.93 -0.24
C LYS A 283 9.63 -3.73 -0.62
N ALA A 284 8.77 -4.01 0.35
CA ALA A 284 7.56 -4.78 0.14
C ALA A 284 6.45 -3.96 -0.53
N SER A 285 6.44 -2.62 -0.42
CA SER A 285 5.42 -1.76 -1.04
C SER A 285 5.39 -1.81 -2.57
N GLY A 286 6.48 -2.28 -3.19
CA GLY A 286 6.56 -2.46 -4.63
C GLY A 286 5.55 -3.48 -5.18
N VAL A 287 5.07 -4.43 -4.37
CA VAL A 287 4.09 -5.44 -4.80
C VAL A 287 2.73 -4.82 -5.12
N ALA A 288 2.16 -4.03 -4.19
CA ALA A 288 0.91 -3.28 -4.44
C ALA A 288 1.07 -2.30 -5.60
N SER A 289 2.22 -1.64 -5.67
CA SER A 289 2.53 -0.66 -6.70
C SER A 289 2.56 -1.33 -8.09
N ARG A 290 3.31 -2.44 -8.25
CA ARG A 290 3.36 -3.21 -9.51
C ARG A 290 2.00 -3.74 -9.90
N TRP A 291 1.24 -4.25 -8.94
CA TRP A 291 -0.13 -4.72 -9.17
C TRP A 291 -0.98 -3.61 -9.77
N PHE A 292 -0.93 -2.39 -9.21
CA PHE A 292 -1.69 -1.26 -9.71
C PHE A 292 -1.27 -0.85 -11.13
N TYR A 293 0.03 -0.89 -11.44
CA TYR A 293 0.51 -0.66 -12.81
C TYR A 293 -0.08 -1.67 -13.79
N LEU A 294 0.04 -2.97 -13.47
CA LEU A 294 -0.46 -4.05 -14.33
C LEU A 294 -1.97 -3.96 -14.52
N LEU A 295 -2.73 -3.67 -13.45
CA LEU A 295 -4.17 -3.46 -13.54
C LEU A 295 -4.52 -2.25 -14.42
N SER A 296 -3.77 -1.16 -14.27
CA SER A 296 -4.06 0.10 -14.98
C SER A 296 -3.72 0.04 -16.46
N VAL A 297 -2.52 -0.44 -16.80
CA VAL A 297 -1.93 -0.39 -18.14
C VAL A 297 -2.12 -1.71 -18.89
N GLY A 298 -2.20 -2.82 -18.16
CA GLY A 298 -2.10 -4.15 -18.72
C GLY A 298 -0.64 -4.55 -18.97
N PHE A 299 -0.48 -5.68 -19.65
CA PHE A 299 0.82 -6.20 -20.08
C PHE A 299 0.61 -6.91 -21.42
N GLN A 300 1.53 -6.75 -22.37
CA GLN A 300 1.47 -7.42 -23.67
C GLN A 300 2.68 -8.33 -23.83
N GLY A 301 2.46 -9.54 -24.32
CA GLY A 301 3.46 -10.61 -24.37
C GLY A 301 3.43 -11.52 -23.14
N THR A 302 4.53 -12.24 -22.92
CA THR A 302 4.68 -13.23 -21.84
C THR A 302 5.61 -12.68 -20.75
N GLY A 303 5.12 -12.67 -19.52
CA GLY A 303 5.85 -12.28 -18.32
C GLY A 303 5.94 -13.46 -17.36
N LYS A 304 6.93 -13.41 -16.46
CA LYS A 304 7.12 -14.41 -15.41
C LYS A 304 7.51 -13.71 -14.11
N ASN A 305 6.83 -14.03 -13.03
CA ASN A 305 7.15 -13.49 -11.71
C ASN A 305 8.24 -14.32 -11.01
N ASP A 306 8.71 -13.85 -9.86
CA ASP A 306 9.82 -14.50 -9.13
C ASP A 306 9.49 -15.89 -8.58
N LEU A 307 8.20 -16.20 -8.43
CA LEU A 307 7.71 -17.51 -8.02
C LEU A 307 7.56 -18.48 -9.20
N GLY A 308 7.91 -18.02 -10.40
CA GLY A 308 7.86 -18.79 -11.63
C GLY A 308 6.49 -18.87 -12.28
N TYR A 309 5.51 -18.09 -11.82
CA TYR A 309 4.20 -17.97 -12.46
C TYR A 309 4.31 -17.17 -13.75
N THR A 310 3.91 -17.78 -14.85
CA THR A 310 3.83 -17.14 -16.17
C THR A 310 2.46 -16.48 -16.33
N TYR A 311 2.45 -15.24 -16.80
CA TYR A 311 1.24 -14.49 -17.17
C TYR A 311 1.41 -13.91 -18.57
N GLU A 312 0.32 -13.83 -19.33
CA GLU A 312 0.37 -13.38 -20.72
C GLU A 312 -0.76 -12.40 -21.01
N ASN A 313 -0.46 -11.35 -21.78
CA ASN A 313 -1.45 -10.44 -22.36
C ASN A 313 -2.52 -9.92 -21.37
N LEU A 314 -2.10 -9.49 -20.17
CA LEU A 314 -3.01 -8.92 -19.17
C LEU A 314 -3.75 -7.71 -19.72
N ALA A 315 -5.08 -7.73 -19.61
CA ALA A 315 -5.92 -6.62 -20.03
C ALA A 315 -5.91 -5.51 -18.97
N GLY A 316 -5.42 -4.32 -19.34
CA GLY A 316 -5.51 -3.14 -18.48
C GLY A 316 -6.91 -2.54 -18.49
N ILE A 317 -7.41 -2.13 -17.32
CA ILE A 317 -8.75 -1.51 -17.18
C ILE A 317 -8.71 0.02 -17.23
N GLY A 318 -7.51 0.60 -17.35
CA GLY A 318 -7.28 2.03 -17.31
C GLY A 318 -7.17 2.57 -15.87
N VAL A 319 -6.32 3.59 -15.72
CA VAL A 319 -5.96 4.15 -14.41
C VAL A 319 -7.15 4.71 -13.62
N GLU A 320 -8.16 5.27 -14.29
CA GLU A 320 -9.35 5.80 -13.61
C GLU A 320 -10.19 4.72 -12.96
N LYS A 321 -10.32 3.54 -13.59
CA LYS A 321 -11.06 2.43 -12.98
C LYS A 321 -10.25 1.81 -11.84
N ALA A 322 -8.93 1.62 -12.06
CA ALA A 322 -8.03 1.05 -11.08
C ALA A 322 -7.95 1.89 -9.79
N ILE A 323 -7.86 3.22 -9.89
CA ILE A 323 -7.76 4.09 -8.70
C ILE A 323 -9.06 4.12 -7.90
N GLN A 324 -10.22 3.99 -8.56
CA GLN A 324 -11.51 3.89 -7.89
C GLN A 324 -11.64 2.60 -7.07
N ILE A 325 -11.14 1.48 -7.60
CA ILE A 325 -11.08 0.21 -6.85
C ILE A 325 -10.26 0.41 -5.57
N ILE A 326 -9.03 0.93 -5.68
CA ILE A 326 -8.17 1.16 -4.51
C ILE A 326 -8.77 2.16 -3.52
N TRP A 327 -9.40 3.24 -3.98
CA TRP A 327 -10.04 4.23 -3.10
C TRP A 327 -11.15 3.61 -2.24
N ASN A 328 -11.94 2.70 -2.82
CA ASN A 328 -13.02 2.00 -2.12
C ASN A 328 -12.51 0.96 -1.12
N VAL A 329 -11.28 0.47 -1.26
CA VAL A 329 -10.68 -0.52 -0.37
C VAL A 329 -10.12 0.07 0.92
N ILE A 330 -9.70 1.34 0.91
CA ILE A 330 -9.02 1.96 2.06
C ILE A 330 -9.78 1.77 3.40
N PRO A 331 -11.11 1.99 3.49
CA PRO A 331 -11.85 1.80 4.76
C PRO A 331 -11.86 0.36 5.29
N ASP A 332 -11.67 -0.63 4.41
CA ASP A 332 -11.69 -2.05 4.79
C ASP A 332 -10.36 -2.51 5.37
N LEU A 333 -9.29 -1.76 5.15
CA LEU A 333 -7.97 -2.06 5.70
C LEU A 333 -8.01 -2.12 7.23
N LYS A 334 -7.40 -3.18 7.76
CA LYS A 334 -7.15 -3.44 9.18
C LYS A 334 -5.66 -3.45 9.48
N ALA A 335 -5.29 -3.23 10.73
CA ALA A 335 -3.90 -3.24 11.20
C ALA A 335 -3.15 -4.54 10.89
N TYR A 336 -3.86 -5.67 10.79
CA TYR A 336 -3.34 -6.99 10.44
C TYR A 336 -3.53 -7.38 8.96
N SER A 337 -3.90 -6.42 8.10
CA SER A 337 -4.07 -6.71 6.66
C SER A 337 -2.75 -7.16 6.05
N ASN A 338 -2.86 -8.17 5.19
CA ASN A 338 -1.77 -8.69 4.36
C ASN A 338 -2.17 -8.62 2.89
N TYR A 339 -1.27 -8.95 1.98
CA TYR A 339 -1.49 -8.86 0.54
C TYR A 339 -2.67 -9.73 0.07
N SER A 340 -2.90 -10.88 0.70
CA SER A 340 -4.09 -11.71 0.43
C SER A 340 -5.40 -11.03 0.85
N SER A 341 -5.42 -10.36 2.00
CA SER A 341 -6.57 -9.55 2.40
C SER A 341 -6.80 -8.38 1.43
N LEU A 342 -5.73 -7.70 1.02
CA LEU A 342 -5.81 -6.61 0.06
C LEU A 342 -6.36 -7.08 -1.30
N LYS A 343 -5.93 -8.25 -1.78
CA LYS A 343 -6.54 -8.90 -2.95
C LYS A 343 -8.05 -9.09 -2.76
N THR A 344 -8.45 -9.69 -1.64
CA THR A 344 -9.88 -9.93 -1.36
C THR A 344 -10.67 -8.62 -1.37
N TYR A 345 -10.17 -7.57 -0.73
CA TYR A 345 -10.85 -6.27 -0.70
C TYR A 345 -10.96 -5.64 -2.09
N THR A 346 -9.89 -5.71 -2.91
CA THR A 346 -9.93 -5.17 -4.27
C THR A 346 -10.85 -5.95 -5.20
N LEU A 347 -10.98 -7.28 -5.05
CA LEU A 347 -11.98 -8.08 -5.77
C LEU A 347 -13.41 -7.71 -5.35
N ASN A 348 -13.67 -7.58 -4.05
CA ASN A 348 -14.98 -7.14 -3.55
C ASN A 348 -15.34 -5.74 -4.06
N ALA A 349 -14.37 -4.82 -4.09
CA ALA A 349 -14.57 -3.48 -4.62
C ALA A 349 -14.82 -3.51 -6.14
N ALA A 350 -14.12 -4.35 -6.90
CA ALA A 350 -14.37 -4.52 -8.32
C ALA A 350 -15.74 -5.15 -8.61
N GLU A 351 -16.16 -6.16 -7.83
CA GLU A 351 -17.50 -6.74 -7.89
C GLU A 351 -18.57 -5.68 -7.60
N LEU A 352 -18.38 -4.86 -6.56
CA LEU A 352 -19.33 -3.80 -6.20
C LEU A 352 -19.46 -2.75 -7.31
N LEU A 353 -18.35 -2.35 -7.93
CA LEU A 353 -18.31 -1.29 -8.93
C LEU A 353 -18.74 -1.76 -10.33
N TYR A 354 -18.40 -3.00 -10.71
CA TYR A 354 -18.49 -3.49 -12.09
C TYR A 354 -19.24 -4.82 -12.24
N GLY A 355 -19.55 -5.49 -11.13
CA GLY A 355 -20.19 -6.81 -11.10
C GLY A 355 -19.20 -7.97 -11.05
N LEU A 356 -19.66 -9.09 -10.49
CA LEU A 356 -18.91 -10.34 -10.43
C LEU A 356 -18.62 -10.86 -11.85
N ASN A 357 -17.40 -11.36 -12.09
CA ASN A 357 -16.93 -11.83 -13.39
C ASN A 357 -16.94 -10.78 -14.52
N SER A 358 -17.01 -9.49 -14.17
CA SER A 358 -16.76 -8.40 -15.13
C SER A 358 -15.31 -8.43 -15.63
N ALA A 359 -15.03 -7.73 -16.73
CA ALA A 359 -13.67 -7.61 -17.25
C ALA A 359 -12.73 -6.97 -16.20
N GLU A 360 -13.25 -6.02 -15.41
CA GLU A 360 -12.53 -5.38 -14.31
C GLU A 360 -12.24 -6.33 -13.15
N TYR A 361 -13.22 -7.15 -12.76
CA TYR A 361 -13.04 -8.15 -11.71
C TYR A 361 -11.94 -9.15 -12.10
N LEU A 362 -12.01 -9.68 -13.32
CA LEU A 362 -11.03 -10.64 -13.84
C LEU A 362 -9.63 -10.01 -13.97
N ALA A 363 -9.55 -8.77 -14.45
CA ALA A 363 -8.27 -8.06 -14.54
C ALA A 363 -7.64 -7.81 -13.16
N VAL A 364 -8.44 -7.53 -12.12
CA VAL A 364 -7.95 -7.44 -10.73
C VAL A 364 -7.34 -8.77 -10.29
N GLU A 365 -8.04 -9.88 -10.52
CA GLU A 365 -7.60 -11.22 -10.17
C GLU A 365 -6.28 -11.58 -10.88
N GLU A 366 -6.23 -11.41 -12.20
CA GLU A 366 -5.07 -11.73 -13.03
C GLU A 366 -3.85 -10.88 -12.65
N ALA A 367 -4.03 -9.58 -12.41
CA ALA A 367 -2.96 -8.70 -11.96
C ALA A 367 -2.39 -9.13 -10.60
N TRP A 368 -3.24 -9.59 -9.67
CA TRP A 368 -2.77 -10.12 -8.38
C TRP A 368 -1.96 -11.40 -8.53
N CYS A 369 -2.40 -12.29 -9.42
CA CYS A 369 -1.65 -13.49 -9.75
C CYS A 369 -0.27 -13.15 -10.36
N ALA A 370 -0.21 -12.15 -11.23
CA ALA A 370 1.04 -11.69 -11.84
C ALA A 370 2.07 -11.19 -10.81
N VAL A 371 1.63 -10.62 -9.68
CA VAL A 371 2.52 -10.20 -8.57
C VAL A 371 2.64 -11.23 -7.44
N GLY A 372 2.24 -12.48 -7.68
CA GLY A 372 2.47 -13.57 -6.71
C GLY A 372 1.42 -13.69 -5.60
N VAL A 373 0.30 -12.99 -5.70
CA VAL A 373 -0.85 -13.08 -4.78
C VAL A 373 -2.01 -13.75 -5.52
N CYS A 374 -1.81 -14.96 -6.02
CA CYS A 374 -2.88 -15.71 -6.68
C CYS A 374 -3.64 -16.56 -5.65
N ASP A 375 -4.91 -16.89 -5.92
CA ASP A 375 -5.68 -17.84 -5.06
C ASP A 375 -5.21 -19.30 -5.25
N ASN A 376 -3.99 -19.47 -5.76
CA ASN A 376 -3.32 -20.75 -5.89
C ASN A 376 -2.92 -21.33 -4.51
N ASN A 377 -3.20 -20.62 -3.42
CA ASN A 377 -3.51 -21.23 -2.13
C ASN A 377 -5.02 -21.43 -2.02
N PHE A 378 -5.57 -22.46 -2.69
CA PHE A 378 -6.94 -22.90 -2.43
C PHE A 378 -7.04 -23.21 -0.93
N PRO A 379 -7.83 -22.48 -0.13
CA PRO A 379 -7.95 -22.80 1.29
C PRO A 379 -8.59 -24.19 1.49
N PHE A 380 -9.21 -24.72 0.42
CA PHE A 380 -10.03 -25.92 0.42
C PHE A 380 -9.67 -26.93 -0.67
N PHE A 381 -8.57 -26.79 -1.42
CA PHE A 381 -8.09 -27.89 -2.29
C PHE A 381 -6.58 -28.01 -2.18
N LYS A 382 -6.13 -28.78 -1.20
CA LYS A 382 -4.70 -28.91 -0.88
C LYS A 382 -4.15 -30.12 -1.59
N ILE A 383 -3.01 -29.97 -2.28
CA ILE A 383 -2.24 -31.07 -2.86
C ILE A 383 -0.88 -31.10 -2.15
N TYR A 384 -0.52 -32.22 -1.52
CA TYR A 384 0.76 -32.34 -0.82
C TYR A 384 1.26 -33.78 -0.79
N PRO A 385 2.58 -34.01 -0.71
CA PRO A 385 3.15 -35.33 -0.53
C PRO A 385 2.80 -35.85 0.88
N VAL A 386 2.58 -37.17 1.00
CA VAL A 386 1.99 -37.80 2.20
C VAL A 386 2.82 -37.65 3.49
N ASN A 387 4.08 -37.21 3.42
CA ASN A 387 4.97 -37.28 4.59
C ASN A 387 5.63 -35.97 5.05
N THR A 388 5.38 -34.80 4.44
CA THR A 388 6.10 -33.54 4.80
C THR A 388 7.63 -33.67 4.88
N ALA A 389 8.22 -34.74 4.34
CA ALA A 389 9.56 -35.18 4.67
C ALA A 389 10.55 -34.69 3.62
N SER A 390 11.64 -34.09 4.08
CA SER A 390 12.82 -33.74 3.28
C SER A 390 13.69 -34.96 2.91
N ASN A 391 13.27 -36.17 3.30
CA ASN A 391 14.06 -37.40 3.26
C ASN A 391 13.11 -38.61 3.03
N VAL A 392 13.11 -39.23 1.84
CA VAL A 392 12.31 -40.43 1.55
C VAL A 392 13.16 -41.46 0.80
N GLU A 393 13.20 -42.72 1.27
CA GLU A 393 13.84 -43.84 0.55
C GLU A 393 13.08 -44.19 -0.75
N PRO A 394 13.76 -44.72 -1.79
CA PRO A 394 13.20 -44.87 -3.13
C PRO A 394 12.10 -45.94 -3.16
N TRP A 395 10.90 -45.59 -3.65
CA TRP A 395 9.89 -46.56 -4.09
C TRP A 395 9.30 -46.18 -5.45
N PRO A 396 8.82 -47.16 -6.24
CA PRO A 396 8.10 -46.97 -7.51
C PRO A 396 6.67 -46.39 -7.30
N GLY A 397 6.56 -45.26 -6.60
CA GLY A 397 5.28 -44.62 -6.32
C GLY A 397 5.37 -43.38 -5.41
N VAL A 398 5.55 -42.20 -6.00
CA VAL A 398 5.30 -40.90 -5.36
C VAL A 398 3.81 -40.76 -5.07
N LYS A 399 3.45 -40.80 -3.78
CA LYS A 399 2.07 -40.63 -3.33
C LYS A 399 1.78 -39.15 -3.05
N ILE A 400 0.76 -38.64 -3.71
CA ILE A 400 0.23 -37.29 -3.54
C ILE A 400 -1.15 -37.40 -2.89
N ASN A 401 -1.31 -36.75 -1.74
CA ASN A 401 -2.62 -36.57 -1.13
C ASN A 401 -3.25 -35.29 -1.66
N PHE A 402 -4.56 -35.35 -1.83
CA PHE A 402 -5.36 -34.15 -2.01
C PHE A 402 -6.56 -34.16 -1.05
N SER A 403 -7.04 -32.98 -0.68
CA SER A 403 -8.16 -32.84 0.24
C SER A 403 -8.97 -31.58 0.00
N TRP A 404 -10.27 -31.64 0.29
CA TRP A 404 -11.18 -30.50 0.30
C TRP A 404 -12.21 -30.57 1.41
N ASP A 405 -12.81 -29.42 1.71
CA ASP A 405 -13.74 -29.26 2.82
C ASP A 405 -15.19 -29.25 2.36
N ASP A 406 -16.04 -29.90 3.17
CA ASP A 406 -17.48 -29.68 3.28
C ASP A 406 -18.29 -29.78 1.97
N ASP A 407 -17.78 -30.51 0.97
CA ASP A 407 -18.49 -30.77 -0.28
C ASP A 407 -18.56 -32.26 -0.64
N PRO A 408 -19.68 -32.95 -0.32
CA PRO A 408 -19.88 -34.35 -0.68
C PRO A 408 -20.12 -34.60 -2.17
N ARG A 409 -20.32 -33.55 -2.97
CA ARG A 409 -20.83 -33.66 -4.34
C ARG A 409 -19.76 -34.04 -5.37
N VAL A 410 -18.47 -34.01 -4.99
CA VAL A 410 -17.35 -34.41 -5.84
C VAL A 410 -17.29 -35.94 -5.94
N LYS A 411 -17.24 -36.48 -7.16
CA LYS A 411 -17.26 -37.95 -7.41
C LYS A 411 -15.96 -38.48 -8.00
N GLU A 412 -15.33 -37.71 -8.86
CA GLU A 412 -14.06 -38.08 -9.48
C GLU A 412 -13.15 -36.85 -9.55
N VAL A 413 -11.90 -37.06 -9.16
CA VAL A 413 -10.80 -36.11 -9.34
C VAL A 413 -9.75 -36.76 -10.22
N GLU A 414 -9.35 -36.07 -11.26
CA GLU A 414 -8.21 -36.44 -12.09
C GLU A 414 -6.98 -35.65 -11.66
N VAL A 415 -5.91 -36.34 -11.29
CA VAL A 415 -4.61 -35.78 -10.94
C VAL A 415 -3.64 -36.05 -12.08
N GLN A 416 -2.98 -35.01 -12.56
CA GLN A 416 -1.88 -35.11 -13.52
C GLN A 416 -0.55 -34.84 -12.84
N MET A 417 0.46 -35.63 -13.19
CA MET A 417 1.83 -35.49 -12.71
C MET A 417 2.80 -35.50 -13.89
N SER A 418 3.76 -34.59 -13.91
CA SER A 418 4.67 -34.35 -15.04
C SER A 418 6.04 -33.90 -14.55
N ARG A 419 7.11 -34.07 -15.33
CA ARG A 419 8.42 -33.45 -15.04
C ARG A 419 8.59 -32.09 -15.70
N LYS A 420 7.59 -31.65 -16.48
CA LYS A 420 7.52 -30.31 -17.07
C LYS A 420 6.32 -29.54 -16.55
N TYR A 421 6.55 -28.25 -16.28
CA TYR A 421 5.51 -27.36 -15.79
C TYR A 421 4.29 -27.26 -16.73
N ASP A 422 4.51 -27.39 -18.04
CA ASP A 422 3.49 -27.30 -19.08
C ASP A 422 2.77 -28.62 -19.38
N PHE A 423 3.14 -29.72 -18.71
CA PHE A 423 2.60 -31.06 -18.94
C PHE A 423 2.78 -31.56 -20.38
N SER A 424 3.80 -31.07 -21.09
CA SER A 424 4.11 -31.49 -22.47
C SER A 424 4.84 -32.84 -22.57
N ASP A 425 5.27 -33.43 -21.44
CA ASP A 425 6.12 -34.64 -21.39
C ASP A 425 5.37 -35.95 -21.11
N ASN A 426 4.22 -36.17 -21.75
CA ASN A 426 3.35 -37.32 -21.52
C ASN A 426 3.03 -37.53 -20.01
N PRO A 427 2.17 -36.67 -19.44
CA PRO A 427 1.92 -36.66 -18.01
C PRO A 427 1.27 -37.96 -17.55
N GLN A 428 1.60 -38.40 -16.34
CA GLN A 428 0.88 -39.48 -15.68
C GLN A 428 -0.46 -38.97 -15.19
N ILE A 429 -1.54 -39.64 -15.60
CA ILE A 429 -2.92 -39.26 -15.29
C ILE A 429 -3.52 -40.31 -14.37
N ILE A 430 -3.95 -39.89 -13.19
CA ILE A 430 -4.52 -40.75 -12.16
C ILE A 430 -5.92 -40.23 -11.83
N LYS A 431 -6.94 -41.04 -12.09
CA LYS A 431 -8.32 -40.77 -11.67
C LYS A 431 -8.60 -41.40 -10.33
N VAL A 432 -9.20 -40.65 -9.43
CA VAL A 432 -9.48 -41.06 -8.07
C VAL A 432 -10.94 -40.81 -7.76
N SER A 433 -11.59 -41.83 -7.23
CA SER A 433 -12.97 -41.84 -6.74
C SER A 433 -12.99 -42.49 -5.35
N ASN A 434 -14.14 -42.45 -4.66
CA ASN A 434 -14.32 -43.03 -3.31
C ASN A 434 -13.41 -42.40 -2.25
N PHE A 435 -13.66 -41.14 -1.94
CA PHE A 435 -12.84 -40.34 -1.03
C PHE A 435 -13.08 -40.69 0.44
N ASP A 436 -12.00 -40.68 1.22
CA ASP A 436 -12.04 -40.83 2.67
C ASP A 436 -12.62 -39.57 3.32
N LYS A 437 -13.32 -39.73 4.45
CA LYS A 437 -13.91 -38.63 5.22
C LYS A 437 -13.19 -38.47 6.56
N LEU A 438 -12.70 -37.27 6.85
CA LEU A 438 -12.10 -36.91 8.13
C LEU A 438 -12.96 -35.84 8.80
N PHE A 439 -13.39 -36.09 10.03
CA PHE A 439 -14.20 -35.14 10.79
C PHE A 439 -13.29 -34.19 11.58
N LYS A 440 -13.52 -32.88 11.45
CA LYS A 440 -12.69 -31.87 12.11
C LYS A 440 -13.10 -31.69 13.59
N PRO A 441 -12.14 -31.48 14.51
CA PRO A 441 -12.44 -30.99 15.85
C PRO A 441 -13.09 -29.61 15.75
N GLY A 442 -14.39 -29.50 16.07
CA GLY A 442 -15.15 -28.25 15.94
C GLY A 442 -16.23 -28.25 14.85
N GLY A 443 -16.41 -29.35 14.11
CA GLY A 443 -17.43 -29.49 13.06
C GLY A 443 -16.86 -29.33 11.64
N GLY A 444 -17.54 -29.96 10.67
CA GLY A 444 -17.11 -30.03 9.27
C GLY A 444 -16.43 -31.35 8.90
N VAL A 445 -16.39 -31.64 7.60
CA VAL A 445 -15.86 -32.87 7.00
C VAL A 445 -14.81 -32.51 5.95
N VAL A 446 -13.61 -33.07 6.07
CA VAL A 446 -12.60 -33.08 5.02
C VAL A 446 -12.77 -34.35 4.21
N TYR A 447 -12.83 -34.21 2.90
CA TYR A 447 -12.73 -35.32 1.96
C TYR A 447 -11.29 -35.43 1.50
N THR A 448 -10.72 -36.62 1.44
CA THR A 448 -9.35 -36.84 0.99
C THR A 448 -9.23 -38.02 0.04
N GLY A 449 -8.33 -37.88 -0.92
CA GLY A 449 -7.93 -38.94 -1.84
C GLY A 449 -6.43 -38.94 -2.03
N ASN A 450 -5.91 -39.98 -2.66
CA ASN A 450 -4.51 -40.08 -2.99
C ASN A 450 -4.29 -40.59 -4.41
N ALA A 451 -3.27 -40.05 -5.08
CA ALA A 451 -2.80 -40.46 -6.39
C ALA A 451 -1.33 -40.89 -6.29
N VAL A 452 -0.94 -41.94 -7.01
CA VAL A 452 0.42 -42.48 -6.98
C VAL A 452 1.02 -42.41 -8.38
N GLY A 453 2.13 -41.69 -8.54
CA GLY A 453 2.89 -41.58 -9.79
C GLY A 453 4.30 -42.16 -9.66
N SER A 454 4.96 -42.52 -10.75
CA SER A 454 6.30 -43.13 -10.75
C SER A 454 7.36 -42.13 -11.27
N PHE A 455 8.28 -41.71 -10.42
CA PHE A 455 9.33 -40.72 -10.75
C PHE A 455 10.66 -41.11 -10.12
N LEU A 456 11.77 -40.61 -10.68
CA LEU A 456 13.11 -40.86 -10.14
C LEU A 456 13.41 -39.91 -8.96
N PRO A 457 14.32 -40.29 -8.03
CA PRO A 457 14.80 -39.37 -7.02
C PRO A 457 15.42 -38.11 -7.63
N ASP A 458 15.37 -36.99 -6.90
CA ASP A 458 15.90 -35.67 -7.30
C ASP A 458 15.22 -35.03 -8.53
N GLU A 459 14.16 -35.64 -9.07
CA GLU A 459 13.31 -34.99 -10.08
C GLU A 459 12.38 -33.95 -9.45
N THR A 460 12.23 -32.81 -10.14
CA THR A 460 11.11 -31.89 -9.88
C THR A 460 9.88 -32.42 -10.61
N ILE A 461 8.81 -32.65 -9.86
CA ILE A 461 7.52 -33.07 -10.40
C ILE A 461 6.51 -31.94 -10.27
N PHE A 462 5.70 -31.79 -11.29
CA PHE A 462 4.64 -30.80 -11.43
C PHE A 462 3.30 -31.52 -11.37
N VAL A 463 2.43 -31.06 -10.47
CA VAL A 463 1.16 -31.72 -10.18
C VAL A 463 -0.01 -30.74 -10.31
N ARG A 464 -1.07 -31.16 -10.98
CA ARG A 464 -2.34 -30.42 -11.05
C ARG A 464 -3.51 -31.39 -10.96
N ALA A 465 -4.68 -30.92 -10.53
CA ALA A 465 -5.87 -31.75 -10.43
C ALA A 465 -7.11 -31.05 -10.98
N LYS A 466 -8.11 -31.79 -11.44
CA LYS A 466 -9.42 -31.25 -11.80
C LYS A 466 -10.52 -32.19 -11.33
N ILE A 467 -11.71 -31.66 -11.11
CA ILE A 467 -12.91 -32.47 -10.86
C ILE A 467 -13.47 -32.88 -12.22
N THR A 468 -13.51 -34.18 -12.47
CA THR A 468 -14.01 -34.75 -13.73
C THR A 468 -15.44 -35.24 -13.63
N GLU A 469 -15.91 -35.53 -12.41
CA GLU A 469 -17.30 -35.91 -12.16
C GLU A 469 -17.79 -35.36 -10.82
N ALA A 470 -19.01 -34.82 -10.81
CA ALA A 470 -19.68 -34.32 -9.61
C ALA A 470 -21.22 -34.45 -9.74
N ASP A 471 -21.96 -34.22 -8.65
CA ASP A 471 -23.42 -34.18 -8.70
C ASP A 471 -23.98 -33.09 -9.61
N ALA A 472 -25.20 -33.29 -10.13
CA ALA A 472 -25.86 -32.40 -11.09
C ALA A 472 -26.06 -30.94 -10.60
N ASN A 473 -26.01 -30.72 -9.28
CA ASN A 473 -26.14 -29.40 -8.65
C ASN A 473 -24.81 -28.87 -8.09
N PHE A 474 -23.67 -29.49 -8.42
CA PHE A 474 -22.36 -29.11 -7.90
C PHE A 474 -22.06 -27.63 -8.13
N CYS A 475 -22.30 -27.13 -9.34
CA CYS A 475 -22.07 -25.74 -9.71
C CYS A 475 -23.25 -24.79 -9.46
N ARG A 476 -24.29 -25.22 -8.73
CA ARG A 476 -25.42 -24.35 -8.37
C ARG A 476 -25.18 -23.68 -7.02
N GLY A 477 -25.35 -22.36 -6.96
CA GLY A 477 -25.15 -21.56 -5.75
C GLY A 477 -23.68 -21.23 -5.47
N VAL A 478 -23.38 -20.83 -4.23
CA VAL A 478 -22.00 -20.53 -3.80
C VAL A 478 -21.26 -21.84 -3.56
N ASN A 479 -20.58 -22.34 -4.58
CA ASN A 479 -19.65 -23.46 -4.48
C ASN A 479 -18.29 -23.10 -5.09
N LEU A 480 -17.32 -22.84 -4.22
CA LEU A 480 -15.97 -22.45 -4.62
C LEU A 480 -15.19 -23.56 -5.33
N LEU A 481 -15.60 -24.84 -5.23
CA LEU A 481 -14.96 -25.94 -5.97
C LEU A 481 -15.49 -26.07 -7.40
N CYS A 482 -16.57 -25.38 -7.78
CA CYS A 482 -17.11 -25.43 -9.13
C CYS A 482 -16.09 -24.99 -10.19
N GLN A 483 -15.21 -24.04 -9.86
CA GLN A 483 -14.12 -23.59 -10.74
C GLN A 483 -13.15 -24.72 -11.14
N LEU A 484 -13.13 -25.84 -10.39
CA LEU A 484 -12.29 -27.00 -10.68
C LEU A 484 -13.04 -28.05 -11.51
N TYR A 485 -14.32 -27.85 -11.84
CA TYR A 485 -15.06 -28.75 -12.72
C TYR A 485 -14.54 -28.63 -14.14
N GLN A 486 -13.92 -29.71 -14.64
CA GLN A 486 -13.28 -29.80 -15.97
C GLN A 486 -12.08 -28.86 -16.19
N GLN A 487 -11.67 -28.08 -15.18
CA GLN A 487 -10.54 -27.16 -15.24
C GLN A 487 -9.49 -27.54 -14.20
N TYR A 488 -8.21 -27.58 -14.61
CA TYR A 488 -7.12 -27.94 -13.70
C TYR A 488 -6.81 -26.83 -12.71
N THR A 489 -6.44 -27.24 -11.50
CA THR A 489 -5.72 -26.38 -10.57
C THR A 489 -4.43 -25.86 -11.22
N PRO A 490 -3.92 -24.71 -10.76
CA PRO A 490 -2.53 -24.35 -10.86
C PRO A 490 -1.58 -25.53 -10.60
N THR A 491 -0.48 -25.50 -11.34
CA THR A 491 0.60 -26.47 -11.22
C THR A 491 1.37 -26.27 -9.92
N ASN A 492 1.46 -27.33 -9.12
CA ASN A 492 2.26 -27.39 -7.90
C ASN A 492 3.59 -28.11 -8.20
N ALA A 493 4.73 -27.49 -7.89
CA ALA A 493 6.04 -28.12 -8.04
C ALA A 493 6.47 -28.79 -6.73
N LEU A 494 6.98 -30.02 -6.82
CA LEU A 494 7.51 -30.80 -5.70
C LEU A 494 8.89 -31.32 -6.09
N ILE A 495 9.86 -31.25 -5.17
CA ILE A 495 11.20 -31.81 -5.37
C ILE A 495 11.29 -33.12 -4.59
N LEU A 496 11.65 -34.21 -5.27
CA LEU A 496 11.92 -35.51 -4.64
C LEU A 496 13.36 -35.50 -4.11
N SER A 497 13.67 -36.06 -2.93
CA SER A 497 15.05 -36.16 -2.42
C SER A 497 15.33 -37.55 -1.84
N ASP A 498 16.52 -38.08 -2.09
CA ASP A 498 16.94 -39.46 -1.77
C ASP A 498 17.59 -39.66 -0.37
N LYS A 499 17.71 -38.61 0.45
CA LYS A 499 18.52 -38.67 1.67
C LYS A 499 17.85 -39.54 2.76
N LYS A 500 18.50 -40.65 3.15
CA LYS A 500 18.11 -41.43 4.34
C LYS A 500 18.22 -40.60 5.61
N SER A 501 17.15 -40.48 6.38
CA SER A 501 17.24 -40.01 7.78
C SER A 501 17.86 -41.11 8.65
N GLY A 502 19.14 -40.97 8.99
CA GLY A 502 19.76 -41.74 10.06
C GLY A 502 19.15 -41.36 11.40
N ILE A 503 18.70 -42.36 12.17
CA ILE A 503 18.31 -42.23 13.57
C ILE A 503 19.52 -41.70 14.35
N LEU A 504 19.41 -40.53 14.97
CA LEU A 504 20.11 -40.22 16.22
C LEU A 504 19.27 -39.23 17.02
N ALA A 505 18.87 -39.69 18.19
CA ALA A 505 18.18 -38.91 19.21
C ALA A 505 19.18 -38.03 19.99
N TRP A 506 18.61 -37.02 20.68
CA TRP A 506 19.16 -36.21 21.79
C TRP A 506 19.85 -34.85 21.54
N SER A 507 19.09 -33.81 21.93
CA SER A 507 19.42 -32.76 22.92
C SER A 507 20.08 -31.44 22.50
N SER A 508 19.35 -30.36 22.77
CA SER A 508 19.73 -29.05 23.33
C SER A 508 21.18 -28.53 23.18
N ARG A 509 21.34 -27.37 22.52
CA ARG A 509 21.87 -26.08 23.06
C ARG A 509 22.40 -25.14 21.96
N CYS A 510 22.00 -23.87 22.07
CA CYS A 510 22.71 -22.61 21.81
C CYS A 510 23.89 -22.49 20.81
N ARG A 511 23.75 -21.44 19.98
CA ARG A 511 24.68 -20.32 19.67
C ARG A 511 25.92 -20.51 18.75
N VAL A 512 25.87 -19.74 17.65
CA VAL A 512 26.82 -18.67 17.25
C VAL A 512 28.19 -19.04 16.64
N TYR A 513 28.44 -18.40 15.47
CA TYR A 513 29.68 -17.96 14.80
C TYR A 513 30.53 -18.89 13.90
N ARG A 514 30.89 -18.25 12.77
CA ARG A 514 32.18 -18.24 12.03
C ARG A 514 32.63 -19.50 11.28
N GLN A 515 32.59 -19.37 9.94
CA GLN A 515 33.76 -19.34 9.05
C GLN A 515 35.08 -19.88 9.66
N CYS A 516 35.56 -21.02 9.15
CA CYS A 516 36.85 -21.14 8.46
C CYS A 516 37.12 -22.60 8.04
N MET A 517 37.59 -22.71 6.79
CA MET A 517 38.49 -23.69 6.15
C MET A 517 38.78 -25.03 6.83
N GLU A 518 38.62 -26.11 6.07
CA GLU A 518 39.75 -26.81 5.41
C GLU A 518 39.36 -27.18 3.97
#